data_AF-A0A3P0XFQ0-F1
#
_entry.id   AF-A0A3P0XFQ0-F1
#
_cell.length_a   1.000
_cell.length_b   1.000
_cell.length_c   1.000
_cell.angle_alpha   90.00
_cell.angle_beta   90.00
_cell.angle_gamma   90.00
#
_symmetry.space_group_name_H-M   'P 1'
#
loop_
_entity.id
_entity.type
_entity.pdbx_description
1 polymer ?
#
loop_
_entity_poly.entity_id
_entity_poly.type
_entity_poly.pdbx_seq_one_letter_code
_entity_poly.pdbx_strand_id
1 'polypeptide(L)'
;MPAIFSLPPTKTLDQMNRLGDMGRFPAIVHAGATLNVLLTIAFTLVVFAHYGALPWALPLWVALVLALNLMPVLALRAVGWRAGEAYPAIEQMQFVGDQHRFPDWVYLAASADMAFWIALAWAAYAVAPPLWALLGVQLLALVCTFAPVWLRLLGRGGGAQ
;
A
#
# COMPACT_ATOMS: atom_id res chain seq x y z
N MET A 1 24.54 -3.15 -34.64
CA MET A 1 23.11 -3.02 -34.29
C MET A 1 23.02 -2.88 -32.78
N PRO A 2 22.50 -1.76 -32.25
CA PRO A 2 22.47 -1.50 -30.81
C PRO A 2 21.35 -2.31 -30.13
N ALA A 3 21.58 -2.73 -28.89
CA ALA A 3 20.66 -3.53 -28.09
C ALA A 3 19.43 -2.70 -27.70
N ILE A 4 18.27 -2.99 -28.31
CA ILE A 4 16.99 -2.28 -28.09
C ILE A 4 16.28 -2.74 -26.79
N PHE A 5 16.81 -3.75 -26.09
CA PHE A 5 16.24 -4.24 -24.82
C PHE A 5 17.29 -4.30 -23.71
N SER A 6 17.92 -3.18 -23.39
CA SER A 6 18.46 -3.04 -22.03
C SER A 6 17.27 -2.95 -21.08
N LEU A 7 17.07 -3.97 -20.23
CA LEU A 7 16.18 -3.86 -19.08
C LEU A 7 16.52 -2.53 -18.37
N PRO A 8 15.54 -1.68 -18.03
CA PRO A 8 15.84 -0.45 -17.32
C PRO A 8 16.69 -0.80 -16.09
N PRO A 9 17.70 0.02 -15.76
CA PRO A 9 18.61 -0.28 -14.66
C PRO A 9 17.81 -0.63 -13.40
N THR A 10 18.28 -1.65 -12.68
CA THR A 10 17.65 -2.10 -11.45
C THR A 10 17.69 -0.98 -10.41
N LYS A 11 16.58 -0.23 -10.31
CA LYS A 11 16.42 0.82 -9.30
C LYS A 11 16.49 0.22 -7.90
N THR A 12 17.16 0.94 -7.02
CA THR A 12 17.15 0.71 -5.58
C THR A 12 15.99 1.43 -4.92
N LEU A 13 15.71 1.11 -3.65
CA LEU A 13 14.57 1.68 -2.93
C LEU A 13 14.57 3.21 -2.86
N ASP A 14 15.73 3.84 -2.66
CA ASP A 14 15.89 5.29 -2.60
C ASP A 14 15.67 5.99 -3.96
N GLN A 15 15.75 5.26 -5.06
CA GLN A 15 15.63 5.78 -6.42
C GLN A 15 14.20 5.74 -6.97
N MET A 16 13.24 5.33 -6.14
CA MET A 16 11.83 5.34 -6.51
C MET A 16 11.38 6.79 -6.77
N ASN A 17 10.88 7.05 -7.97
CA ASN A 17 10.45 8.40 -8.37
C ASN A 17 9.12 8.42 -9.12
N ARG A 18 8.50 7.26 -9.34
CA ARG A 18 7.21 7.12 -10.01
C ARG A 18 6.36 6.06 -9.32
N LEU A 19 5.04 6.21 -9.33
CA LEU A 19 4.10 5.21 -8.79
C LEU A 19 4.30 3.83 -9.43
N GLY A 20 4.64 3.78 -10.72
CA GLY A 20 4.92 2.53 -11.43
C GLY A 20 6.10 1.73 -10.85
N ASP A 21 7.01 2.36 -10.10
CA ASP A 21 8.11 1.66 -9.44
C ASP A 21 7.58 0.71 -8.33
N MET A 22 6.47 1.05 -7.68
CA MET A 22 5.81 0.17 -6.69
C MET A 22 5.27 -1.12 -7.32
N GLY A 23 4.97 -1.09 -8.62
CA GLY A 23 4.59 -2.27 -9.38
C GLY A 23 5.70 -3.32 -9.49
N ARG A 24 6.94 -3.00 -9.10
CA ARG A 24 8.08 -3.92 -9.10
C ARG A 24 8.27 -4.65 -7.77
N PHE A 25 7.51 -4.31 -6.74
CA PHE A 25 7.63 -4.96 -5.44
C PHE A 25 7.38 -6.47 -5.50
N PRO A 26 8.01 -7.27 -4.62
CA PRO A 26 7.71 -8.68 -4.45
C PRO A 26 6.23 -8.94 -4.20
N ALA A 27 5.72 -10.09 -4.65
CA ALA A 27 4.32 -10.47 -4.45
C ALA A 27 3.91 -10.49 -2.96
N ILE A 28 4.83 -10.90 -2.08
CA ILE A 28 4.58 -10.92 -0.63
C ILE A 28 4.34 -9.52 -0.04
N VAL A 29 4.99 -8.49 -0.59
CA VAL A 29 4.77 -7.10 -0.16
C VAL A 29 3.39 -6.65 -0.60
N HIS A 30 2.98 -6.95 -1.84
CA HIS A 30 1.62 -6.65 -2.30
C HIS A 30 0.56 -7.39 -1.48
N ALA A 31 0.82 -8.64 -1.10
CA ALA A 31 -0.05 -9.41 -0.21
C ALA A 31 -0.18 -8.75 1.16
N GLY A 32 0.94 -8.32 1.76
CA GLY A 32 0.93 -7.59 3.03
C GLY A 32 0.18 -6.26 2.96
N ALA A 33 0.45 -5.45 1.93
CA ALA A 33 -0.25 -4.18 1.70
C ALA A 33 -1.77 -4.39 1.48
N THR A 34 -2.14 -5.39 0.70
CA THR A 34 -3.55 -5.75 0.46
C THR A 34 -4.24 -6.18 1.74
N LEU A 35 -3.62 -7.10 2.51
CA LEU A 35 -4.17 -7.54 3.79
C LEU A 35 -4.39 -6.35 4.73
N ASN A 36 -3.43 -5.42 4.78
CA ASN A 36 -3.54 -4.21 5.60
C ASN A 36 -4.73 -3.33 5.18
N VAL A 37 -4.95 -3.13 3.87
CA VAL A 37 -6.12 -2.39 3.35
C VAL A 37 -7.42 -3.09 3.72
N LEU A 38 -7.52 -4.41 3.49
CA LEU A 38 -8.72 -5.20 3.79
C LEU A 38 -9.08 -5.17 5.27
N LEU A 39 -8.09 -5.35 6.15
CA LEU A 39 -8.28 -5.24 7.60
C LEU A 39 -8.68 -3.83 8.00
N THR A 40 -8.07 -2.80 7.41
CA THR A 40 -8.44 -1.41 7.68
C THR A 40 -9.90 -1.12 7.31
N ILE A 41 -10.37 -1.61 6.16
CA ILE A 41 -11.78 -1.50 5.75
C ILE A 41 -12.70 -2.21 6.74
N ALA A 42 -12.33 -3.41 7.20
CA ALA A 42 -13.10 -4.17 8.19
C ALA A 42 -13.14 -3.46 9.56
N PHE A 43 -12.01 -2.95 10.05
CA PHE A 43 -11.98 -2.18 11.30
C PHE A 43 -12.71 -0.84 11.18
N THR A 44 -12.71 -0.22 9.99
CA THR A 44 -13.50 0.99 9.75
C THR A 44 -14.98 0.75 9.97
N LEU A 45 -15.50 -0.46 9.66
CA LEU A 45 -16.89 -0.80 9.97
C LEU A 45 -17.14 -0.82 11.49
N VAL A 46 -16.22 -1.39 12.27
CA VAL A 46 -16.33 -1.43 13.74
C VAL A 46 -16.35 0.00 14.30
N VAL A 47 -15.42 0.85 13.85
CA VAL A 47 -15.35 2.25 14.29
C VAL A 47 -16.61 3.02 13.87
N PHE A 48 -17.07 2.84 12.64
CA PHE A 48 -18.29 3.45 12.14
C PHE A 48 -19.52 3.05 12.96
N ALA A 49 -19.65 1.76 13.30
CA ALA A 49 -20.79 1.26 14.07
C ALA A 49 -20.88 1.88 15.48
N HIS A 50 -19.74 2.22 16.09
CA HIS A 50 -19.70 2.78 17.45
C HIS A 50 -19.67 4.31 17.48
N TYR A 51 -19.04 4.94 16.47
CA TYR A 51 -18.71 6.37 16.51
C TYR A 51 -19.17 7.14 15.26
N GLY A 52 -19.88 6.51 14.32
CA GLY A 52 -20.24 7.07 13.02
C GLY A 52 -21.04 8.37 13.07
N ALA A 53 -21.78 8.61 14.16
CA ALA A 53 -22.55 9.83 14.38
C ALA A 53 -21.69 11.03 14.82
N LEU A 54 -20.45 10.81 15.27
CA LEU A 54 -19.57 11.89 15.73
C LEU A 54 -18.85 12.53 14.53
N PRO A 55 -18.92 13.87 14.37
CA PRO A 55 -18.37 14.54 13.18
C PRO A 55 -16.83 14.47 13.09
N TRP A 56 -16.15 14.19 14.20
CA TRP A 56 -14.69 14.02 14.27
C TRP A 56 -14.25 12.56 14.20
N ALA A 57 -15.15 11.57 14.15
CA ALA A 57 -14.72 10.17 14.19
C ALA A 57 -13.94 9.74 12.95
N LEU A 58 -14.37 10.14 11.75
CA LEU A 58 -13.65 9.86 10.51
C LEU A 58 -12.23 10.46 10.50
N PRO A 59 -12.03 11.78 10.71
CA PRO A 59 -10.67 12.35 10.68
C PRO A 59 -9.76 11.79 11.79
N LEU A 60 -10.29 11.49 12.99
CA LEU A 60 -9.50 10.84 14.04
C LEU A 60 -9.12 9.41 13.68
N TRP A 61 -10.03 8.65 13.08
CA TRP A 61 -9.74 7.29 12.63
C TRP A 61 -8.68 7.27 11.52
N VAL A 62 -8.79 8.16 10.54
CA VAL A 62 -7.75 8.35 9.52
C VAL A 62 -6.41 8.68 10.18
N ALA A 63 -6.36 9.67 11.06
CA ALA A 63 -5.12 10.07 11.73
C ALA A 63 -4.50 8.92 12.53
N LEU A 64 -5.32 8.14 13.25
CA LEU A 64 -4.87 6.98 14.01
C LEU A 64 -4.30 5.89 13.10
N VAL A 65 -4.99 5.52 12.02
CA VAL A 65 -4.51 4.49 11.09
C VAL A 65 -3.20 4.94 10.43
N LEU A 66 -3.08 6.20 10.02
CA LEU A 66 -1.85 6.74 9.46
C LEU A 66 -0.70 6.70 10.47
N ALA A 67 -0.95 7.13 11.71
CA ALA A 67 0.05 7.08 12.76
C ALA A 67 0.53 5.63 13.03
N LEU A 68 -0.39 4.67 13.08
CA LEU A 68 -0.06 3.25 13.27
C LEU A 68 0.73 2.66 12.09
N ASN A 69 0.41 3.07 10.85
CA ASN A 69 1.13 2.61 9.66
C ASN A 69 2.54 3.22 9.55
N LEU A 70 2.72 4.47 9.99
CA LEU A 70 4.01 5.17 9.93
C LEU A 70 4.90 4.85 11.15
N MET A 71 4.33 4.44 12.29
CA MET A 71 5.10 4.17 13.51
C MET A 71 6.23 3.15 13.30
N PRO A 72 6.04 1.99 12.64
CA PRO A 72 7.13 1.04 12.40
C PRO A 72 8.26 1.66 11.56
N VAL A 73 7.91 2.48 10.57
CA VAL A 73 8.87 3.20 9.72
C VAL A 73 9.69 4.19 10.55
N LEU A 74 9.04 4.99 11.39
CA LEU A 74 9.71 5.95 12.26
C LEU A 74 10.61 5.25 13.28
N ALA A 75 10.16 4.14 13.86
CA ALA A 75 10.96 3.33 14.78
C ALA A 75 12.22 2.77 14.08
N LEU A 76 12.05 2.23 12.87
CA LEU A 76 13.19 1.74 12.07
C LEU A 76 14.15 2.86 11.69
N ARG A 77 13.65 4.06 11.32
CA ARG A 77 14.51 5.23 11.06
C ARG A 77 15.26 5.70 12.31
N ALA A 78 14.60 5.67 13.47
CA ALA A 78 15.21 6.09 14.74
C ALA A 78 16.29 5.11 15.24
N VAL A 79 16.11 3.80 15.00
CA VAL A 79 17.01 2.75 15.48
C VAL A 79 18.09 2.37 14.45
N GLY A 80 17.81 2.53 13.16
CA GLY A 80 18.36 1.64 12.14
C GLY A 80 18.95 2.28 10.89
N TRP A 81 19.54 3.49 10.95
CA TRP A 81 20.41 3.94 9.87
C TRP A 81 21.88 3.81 10.27
N ARG A 82 22.51 2.67 9.95
CA ARG A 82 23.97 2.56 9.98
C ARG A 82 24.52 3.20 8.71
N ALA A 83 25.27 4.28 8.87
CA ALA A 83 25.95 4.92 7.74
C ALA A 83 26.78 3.88 6.97
N GLY A 84 26.43 3.64 5.70
CA GLY A 84 27.13 2.70 4.81
C GLY A 84 26.33 1.48 4.35
N GLU A 85 25.09 1.28 4.82
CA GLU A 85 24.25 0.20 4.29
C GLU A 85 23.78 0.51 2.85
N ALA A 86 24.00 -0.43 1.93
CA ALA A 86 23.53 -0.32 0.56
C ALA A 86 22.01 -0.50 0.48
N TYR A 87 21.34 0.30 -0.36
CA TYR A 87 19.92 0.15 -0.62
C TYR A 87 19.66 -1.10 -1.48
N PRO A 88 18.72 -1.98 -1.09
CA PRO A 88 18.37 -3.13 -1.90
C PRO A 88 17.66 -2.71 -3.20
N ALA A 89 17.73 -3.58 -4.20
CA ALA A 89 16.90 -3.46 -5.39
C ALA A 89 15.40 -3.55 -5.00
N ILE A 90 14.54 -2.85 -5.75
CA ILE A 90 13.09 -2.84 -5.49
C ILE A 90 12.49 -4.26 -5.49
N GLU A 91 12.96 -5.14 -6.37
CA GLU A 91 12.51 -6.54 -6.47
C GLU A 91 12.99 -7.44 -5.32
N GLN A 92 13.97 -6.99 -4.54
CA GLN A 92 14.61 -7.78 -3.49
C GLN A 92 14.26 -7.30 -2.09
N MET A 93 13.46 -6.24 -1.98
CA MET A 93 13.12 -5.66 -0.69
C MET A 93 12.37 -6.66 0.20
N GLN A 94 12.69 -6.62 1.49
CA GLN A 94 11.95 -7.34 2.50
C GLN A 94 10.80 -6.48 3.01
N PHE A 95 9.61 -7.10 3.15
CA PHE A 95 8.45 -6.38 3.68
C PHE A 95 8.70 -5.86 5.10
N VAL A 96 9.47 -6.58 5.91
CA VAL A 96 9.88 -6.15 7.25
C VAL A 96 11.34 -5.72 7.17
N GLY A 97 11.68 -4.59 7.77
CA GLY A 97 13.06 -4.11 7.82
C GLY A 97 13.38 -3.07 6.75
N ASP A 98 13.02 -3.27 5.48
CA ASP A 98 13.41 -2.31 4.41
C ASP A 98 12.45 -1.13 4.23
N GLN A 99 11.27 -1.16 4.87
CA GLN A 99 10.23 -0.14 4.69
C GLN A 99 10.69 1.28 5.01
N HIS A 100 11.69 1.46 5.87
CA HIS A 100 12.20 2.78 6.26
C HIS A 100 13.10 3.45 5.22
N ARG A 101 13.47 2.69 4.19
CA ARG A 101 14.41 3.07 3.13
C ARG A 101 13.72 3.66 1.89
N PHE A 102 12.39 3.74 1.89
CA PHE A 102 11.66 4.40 0.81
C PHE A 102 11.80 5.93 0.89
N PRO A 103 11.75 6.63 -0.25
CA PRO A 103 11.61 8.07 -0.31
C PRO A 103 10.32 8.55 0.36
N ASP A 104 10.33 9.77 0.92
CA ASP A 104 9.21 10.28 1.70
C ASP A 104 7.88 10.33 0.93
N TRP A 105 7.93 10.59 -0.38
CA TRP A 105 6.75 10.61 -1.24
C TRP A 105 6.04 9.25 -1.32
N VAL A 106 6.76 8.14 -1.13
CA VAL A 106 6.17 6.78 -1.11
C VAL A 106 5.25 6.63 0.10
N TYR A 107 5.64 7.15 1.27
CA TYR A 107 4.76 7.13 2.44
C TYR A 107 3.60 8.10 2.30
N LEU A 108 3.80 9.23 1.61
CA LEU A 108 2.70 10.14 1.29
C LEU A 108 1.66 9.44 0.40
N ALA A 109 2.12 8.74 -0.65
CA ALA A 109 1.25 7.97 -1.53
C ALA A 109 0.53 6.83 -0.78
N ALA A 110 1.24 6.07 0.05
CA ALA A 110 0.65 5.02 0.87
C ALA A 110 -0.36 5.56 1.90
N SER A 111 -0.09 6.72 2.49
CA SER A 111 -1.00 7.39 3.42
C SER A 111 -2.25 7.90 2.71
N ALA A 112 -2.09 8.48 1.51
CA ALA A 112 -3.21 8.93 0.70
C ALA A 112 -4.10 7.74 0.27
N ASP A 113 -3.50 6.61 -0.12
CA ASP A 113 -4.22 5.37 -0.45
C ASP A 113 -5.03 4.86 0.76
N MET A 114 -4.42 4.79 1.95
CA MET A 114 -5.14 4.38 3.16
C MET A 114 -6.28 5.33 3.52
N ALA A 115 -6.04 6.64 3.48
CA ALA A 115 -7.08 7.63 3.75
C ALA A 115 -8.24 7.53 2.75
N PHE A 116 -7.94 7.27 1.48
CA PHE A 116 -8.95 7.03 0.45
C PHE A 116 -9.83 5.81 0.79
N TRP A 117 -9.22 4.65 1.10
CA TRP A 117 -9.99 3.45 1.42
C TRP A 117 -10.85 3.59 2.67
N ILE A 118 -10.33 4.27 3.70
CA ILE A 118 -11.10 4.57 4.91
C ILE A 118 -12.30 5.46 4.58
N ALA A 119 -12.08 6.56 3.85
CA ALA A 119 -13.15 7.50 3.50
C ALA A 119 -14.21 6.86 2.60
N LEU A 120 -13.78 6.05 1.62
CA LEU A 120 -14.69 5.31 0.74
C LEU A 120 -15.53 4.29 1.53
N ALA A 121 -14.90 3.50 2.40
CA ALA A 121 -15.60 2.55 3.26
C ALA A 121 -16.61 3.27 4.17
N TRP A 122 -16.19 4.36 4.81
CA TRP A 122 -17.05 5.17 5.67
C TRP A 122 -18.28 5.70 4.94
N ALA A 123 -18.08 6.24 3.73
CA ALA A 123 -19.17 6.72 2.88
C ALA A 123 -20.11 5.57 2.47
N ALA A 124 -19.56 4.39 2.11
CA ALA A 124 -20.36 3.22 1.76
C ALA A 124 -21.23 2.73 2.93
N TYR A 125 -20.67 2.69 4.15
CA TYR A 125 -21.41 2.30 5.36
C TYR A 125 -22.53 3.29 5.72
N ALA A 126 -22.40 4.56 5.33
CA ALA A 126 -23.43 5.57 5.56
C ALA A 126 -24.65 5.43 4.63
N VAL A 127 -24.50 4.80 3.46
CA VAL A 127 -25.54 4.78 2.42
C VAL A 127 -26.09 3.38 2.10
N ALA A 128 -25.40 2.32 2.54
CA ALA A 128 -25.76 0.95 2.21
C ALA A 128 -25.71 0.03 3.44
N PRO A 129 -26.41 -1.12 3.40
CA PRO A 129 -26.36 -2.10 4.49
C PRO A 129 -24.91 -2.53 4.78
N PRO A 130 -24.49 -2.56 6.06
CA PRO A 130 -23.08 -2.71 6.45
C PRO A 130 -22.36 -3.93 5.85
N LEU A 131 -23.02 -5.08 5.79
CA LEU A 131 -22.44 -6.31 5.25
C LEU A 131 -22.15 -6.18 3.75
N TRP A 132 -23.09 -5.64 2.98
CA TRP A 132 -22.95 -5.50 1.52
C TRP A 132 -21.94 -4.41 1.17
N ALA A 133 -21.96 -3.29 1.89
CA ALA A 133 -20.94 -2.26 1.77
C ALA A 133 -19.55 -2.82 2.07
N LEU A 134 -19.39 -3.60 3.14
CA LEU A 134 -18.10 -4.22 3.51
C LEU A 134 -17.60 -5.14 2.40
N LEU A 135 -18.43 -6.07 1.94
CA LEU A 135 -18.06 -7.03 0.90
C LEU A 135 -17.72 -6.32 -0.43
N GLY A 136 -18.52 -5.33 -0.82
CA GLY A 136 -18.30 -4.56 -2.05
C GLY A 136 -16.99 -3.77 -2.03
N VAL A 137 -16.73 -3.03 -0.93
CA VAL A 137 -15.51 -2.23 -0.80
C VAL A 137 -14.28 -3.13 -0.65
N GLN A 138 -14.36 -4.25 0.08
CA GLN A 138 -13.25 -5.21 0.14
C GLN A 138 -12.94 -5.85 -1.21
N LEU A 139 -13.95 -6.24 -1.98
CA LEU A 139 -13.74 -6.80 -3.31
C LEU A 139 -13.08 -5.78 -4.24
N LEU A 140 -13.56 -4.53 -4.22
CA LEU A 140 -12.98 -3.44 -5.00
C LEU A 140 -11.52 -3.20 -4.60
N ALA A 141 -11.24 -3.09 -3.30
CA ALA A 141 -9.89 -2.92 -2.78
C ALA A 141 -8.96 -4.06 -3.19
N LEU A 142 -9.42 -5.32 -3.05
CA LEU A 142 -8.65 -6.49 -3.48
C LEU A 142 -8.27 -6.39 -4.96
N VAL A 143 -9.22 -6.06 -5.84
CA VAL A 143 -8.97 -5.95 -7.28
C VAL A 143 -7.98 -4.81 -7.57
N CYS A 144 -8.19 -3.64 -6.98
CA CYS A 144 -7.35 -2.47 -7.22
C CYS A 144 -5.92 -2.65 -6.67
N THR A 145 -5.75 -3.13 -5.45
CA THR A 145 -4.45 -3.25 -4.79
C THR A 145 -3.60 -4.38 -5.40
N PHE A 146 -4.23 -5.47 -5.88
CA PHE A 146 -3.52 -6.54 -6.58
C PHE A 146 -3.36 -6.34 -8.10
N ALA A 147 -4.01 -5.33 -8.70
CA ALA A 147 -3.92 -5.07 -10.14
C ALA A 147 -2.47 -5.10 -10.70
N PRO A 148 -1.45 -4.51 -10.05
CA PRO A 148 -0.07 -4.58 -10.54
C PRO A 148 0.49 -6.00 -10.62
N VAL A 149 0.07 -6.91 -9.73
CA VAL A 149 0.48 -8.32 -9.76
C VAL A 149 -0.21 -9.04 -10.92
N TRP A 150 -1.53 -8.85 -11.08
CA TRP A 150 -2.30 -9.45 -12.19
C TRP A 150 -1.73 -9.03 -13.55
N LEU A 151 -1.49 -7.73 -13.74
CA LEU A 151 -0.95 -7.18 -14.99
C LEU A 151 0.45 -7.71 -15.29
N ARG A 152 1.29 -7.93 -14.27
CA ARG A 152 2.61 -8.56 -14.46
C ARG A 152 2.52 -10.02 -14.88
N LEU A 153 1.59 -10.79 -14.32
CA LEU A 153 1.38 -12.19 -14.69
C LEU A 153 0.82 -12.30 -16.11
N LEU A 154 -0.17 -11.47 -16.46
CA LEU A 154 -0.76 -11.43 -17.80
C LEU A 154 0.24 -10.96 -18.86
N GLY A 155 1.04 -9.92 -18.56
CA GLY A 155 2.08 -9.42 -19.47
C GLY A 155 3.24 -10.41 -19.67
N ARG A 156 3.53 -11.28 -18.70
CA ARG A 156 4.52 -12.36 -18.85
C ARG A 156 3.97 -13.59 -19.58
N GLY A 157 2.67 -13.86 -19.48
CA GLY A 157 2.00 -14.93 -20.23
C GLY A 157 1.84 -14.67 -21.73
N GLY A 158 1.90 -13.40 -22.16
CA GLY A 158 1.82 -13.00 -23.57
C GLY A 158 3.14 -13.06 -24.35
N GLY A 159 4.26 -13.42 -23.71
CA GLY A 159 5.60 -13.49 -24.32
C GLY A 159 6.07 -14.90 -24.66
N ALA A 160 5.19 -15.90 -24.60
CA ALA A 160 5.46 -17.26 -25.03
C ALA A 160 4.71 -17.57 -26.33
N GLN A 161 5.13 -16.94 -27.42
CA GLN A 161 4.99 -17.42 -28.80
C GLN A 161 6.25 -17.07 -29.58
#